data_AF-A0A524HCP6-F1
#
_entry.id   AF-A0A524HCP6-F1
#
_cell.length_a   1.000
_cell.length_b   1.000
_cell.length_c   1.000
_cell.angle_alpha   90.00
_cell.angle_beta   90.00
_cell.angle_gamma   90.00
#
_symmetry.space_group_name_H-M   'P 1'
#
loop_
_entity.id
_entity.type
_entity.pdbx_description
1 polymer ?
#
loop_
_entity_poly.entity_id
_entity_poly.type
_entity_poly.pdbx_seq_one_letter_code
_entity_poly.pdbx_strand_id
1 'polypeptide(L)'
;MANSITKSVYEQVLKRNPGEVEFHQAVKEVLDSLSLVIERNPAYAKAGILERIVEPERQIIFRVPWQDDKGNYQINRGIRVQFNSALGPYKGGIRFHPTVYLGIIKFLGFEQILKNFLTGLMMGGGKGGSDFDPKGKSDNEVMRFCQSFMTELSKHIGPDTDVPAGDIGVGGREVGYMFGQYKRIRNEFTGVLTGKGLTWGGSLVRTEATGYG
;
A
#
# COMPACT_ATOMS: atom_id res chain seq x y z
N MET A 1 22.51 2.60 -25.26
CA MET A 1 21.04 2.57 -25.49
C MET A 1 20.23 2.30 -24.23
N ALA A 2 20.63 1.39 -23.32
CA ALA A 2 19.86 1.16 -22.10
C ALA A 2 19.86 2.36 -21.13
N ASN A 3 21.01 3.00 -20.91
CA ASN A 3 21.12 4.22 -20.10
C ASN A 3 20.28 5.39 -20.62
N SER A 4 19.98 5.44 -21.93
CA SER A 4 19.09 6.48 -22.48
C SER A 4 17.62 6.18 -22.22
N ILE A 5 17.22 4.90 -22.14
CA ILE A 5 15.84 4.51 -21.87
C ILE A 5 15.51 4.74 -20.39
N THR A 6 16.33 4.22 -19.46
CA THR A 6 16.11 4.41 -18.01
C THR A 6 16.05 5.90 -17.65
N LYS A 7 16.95 6.71 -18.22
CA LYS A 7 16.93 8.17 -18.05
C LYS A 7 15.64 8.80 -18.59
N SER A 8 15.20 8.41 -19.79
CA SER A 8 13.96 8.95 -20.37
C SER A 8 12.73 8.59 -19.53
N VAL A 9 12.65 7.35 -19.04
CA VAL A 9 11.57 6.92 -18.13
C VAL A 9 11.61 7.73 -16.84
N TYR A 10 12.79 7.93 -16.25
CA TYR A 10 12.93 8.73 -15.04
C TYR A 10 12.51 10.19 -15.24
N GLU A 11 12.89 10.82 -16.36
CA GLU A 11 12.45 12.19 -16.70
C GLU A 11 10.93 12.28 -16.84
N GLN A 12 10.28 11.26 -17.42
CA GLN A 12 8.82 11.19 -17.47
C GLN A 12 8.20 11.07 -16.07
N VAL A 13 8.80 10.26 -15.19
CA VAL A 13 8.35 10.10 -13.80
C VAL A 13 8.42 11.45 -13.06
N LEU A 14 9.53 12.18 -13.18
CA LEU A 14 9.68 13.52 -12.59
C LEU A 14 8.61 14.49 -13.10
N LYS A 15 8.37 14.49 -14.41
CA LYS A 15 7.40 15.39 -15.05
C LYS A 15 5.96 15.10 -14.62
N ARG A 16 5.58 13.83 -14.51
CA ARG A 16 4.19 13.42 -14.18
C ARG A 16 3.89 13.49 -12.68
N ASN A 17 4.90 13.44 -11.83
CA ASN A 17 4.73 13.31 -10.39
C ASN A 17 5.44 14.43 -9.61
N PRO A 18 5.18 15.71 -9.90
CA PRO A 18 5.89 16.82 -9.25
C PRO A 18 5.67 16.80 -7.73
N GLY A 19 6.75 16.99 -6.96
CA GLY A 19 6.69 17.08 -5.49
C GLY A 19 6.69 15.76 -4.73
N GLU A 20 6.78 14.61 -5.42
CA GLU A 20 6.81 13.28 -4.78
C GLU A 20 8.26 12.78 -4.60
N VAL A 21 9.04 13.49 -3.78
CA VAL A 21 10.51 13.30 -3.70
C VAL A 21 10.94 11.90 -3.28
N GLU A 22 10.24 11.28 -2.33
CA GLU A 22 10.53 9.90 -1.89
C GLU A 22 10.24 8.89 -3.01
N PHE A 23 9.20 9.13 -3.81
CA PHE A 23 8.88 8.28 -4.94
C PHE A 23 9.92 8.43 -6.06
N HIS A 24 10.39 9.65 -6.32
CA HIS A 24 11.46 9.89 -7.29
C HIS A 24 12.74 9.16 -6.92
N GLN A 25 13.13 9.24 -5.64
CA GLN A 25 14.33 8.57 -5.15
C GLN A 25 14.26 7.05 -5.40
N ALA A 26 13.19 6.39 -4.96
CA ALA A 26 13.07 4.94 -5.09
C ALA A 26 13.01 4.48 -6.55
N VAL A 27 12.29 5.22 -7.41
CA VAL A 27 12.26 4.91 -8.85
C VAL A 27 13.66 5.04 -9.46
N LYS A 28 14.41 6.08 -9.11
CA LYS A 28 15.76 6.29 -9.62
C LYS A 28 16.69 5.14 -9.25
N GLU A 29 16.73 4.75 -7.98
CA GLU A 29 17.60 3.68 -7.47
C GLU A 29 17.31 2.33 -8.17
N VAL A 30 16.03 2.02 -8.40
CA VAL A 30 15.63 0.82 -9.13
C VAL A 30 15.99 0.91 -10.62
N LEU A 31 15.70 2.02 -11.29
CA LEU A 31 16.01 2.18 -12.72
C LEU A 31 17.51 2.15 -13.00
N ASP A 32 18.32 2.74 -12.13
CA ASP A 32 19.78 2.70 -12.21
C ASP A 32 20.28 1.24 -12.15
N SER A 33 19.71 0.44 -11.24
CA SER A 33 20.01 -0.99 -11.09
C SER A 33 19.55 -1.85 -12.27
N LEU A 34 18.48 -1.46 -12.98
CA LEU A 34 17.91 -2.23 -14.09
C LEU A 34 18.56 -1.93 -15.45
N SER A 35 19.41 -0.90 -15.55
CA SER A 35 20.08 -0.49 -16.79
C SER A 35 20.75 -1.67 -17.54
N LEU A 36 21.57 -2.46 -16.84
CA LEU A 36 22.26 -3.62 -17.43
C LEU A 36 21.30 -4.74 -17.86
N VAL A 37 20.20 -4.94 -17.12
CA VAL A 37 19.19 -5.97 -17.42
C VAL A 37 18.48 -5.62 -18.72
N ILE A 38 18.11 -4.36 -18.91
CA ILE A 38 17.44 -3.88 -20.12
C ILE A 38 18.36 -3.93 -21.34
N GLU A 39 19.65 -3.63 -21.16
CA GLU A 39 20.63 -3.75 -22.24
C GLU A 39 20.74 -5.18 -22.77
N ARG A 40 20.78 -6.16 -21.87
CA ARG A 40 20.88 -7.58 -22.22
C ARG A 40 19.56 -8.17 -22.70
N ASN A 41 18.43 -7.51 -22.42
CA ASN A 41 17.08 -8.02 -22.71
C ASN A 41 16.24 -6.94 -23.44
N PRO A 42 16.54 -6.63 -24.72
CA PRO A 42 15.88 -5.56 -25.46
C PRO A 42 14.37 -5.76 -25.64
N ALA A 43 13.87 -7.00 -25.49
CA ALA A 43 12.44 -7.29 -25.50
C ALA A 43 11.67 -6.54 -24.40
N TYR A 44 12.28 -6.33 -23.22
CA TYR A 44 11.64 -5.58 -22.12
C TYR A 44 11.48 -4.09 -22.45
N ALA A 45 12.48 -3.50 -23.11
CA ALA A 45 12.37 -2.13 -23.61
C ALA A 45 11.27 -2.03 -24.68
N LYS A 46 11.26 -2.95 -25.66
CA LYS A 46 10.24 -2.95 -26.73
C LYS A 46 8.82 -3.08 -26.19
N ALA A 47 8.63 -3.83 -25.10
CA ALA A 47 7.34 -4.02 -24.46
C ALA A 47 6.96 -2.91 -23.46
N GLY A 48 7.79 -1.88 -23.29
CA GLY A 48 7.53 -0.75 -22.41
C GLY A 48 7.46 -1.14 -20.93
N ILE A 49 8.24 -2.14 -20.51
CA ILE A 49 8.15 -2.70 -19.15
C ILE A 49 8.56 -1.68 -18.09
N LEU A 50 9.58 -0.86 -18.37
CA LEU A 50 10.05 0.15 -17.41
C LEU A 50 9.02 1.28 -17.23
N GLU A 51 8.38 1.71 -18.30
CA GLU A 51 7.32 2.72 -18.28
C GLU A 51 6.11 2.24 -17.49
N ARG A 52 5.76 0.95 -17.65
CA ARG A 52 4.62 0.34 -16.96
C ARG A 52 4.88 0.08 -15.48
N ILE A 53 6.08 -0.39 -15.11
CA ILE A 53 6.35 -0.77 -13.71
C ILE A 53 6.44 0.43 -12.76
N VAL A 54 6.76 1.62 -13.28
CA VAL A 54 6.82 2.87 -12.50
C VAL A 54 5.48 3.60 -12.42
N GLU A 55 4.46 3.17 -13.16
CA GLU A 55 3.11 3.74 -13.10
C GLU A 55 2.20 2.78 -12.31
N PRO A 56 1.57 3.21 -11.21
CA PRO A 56 0.64 2.35 -10.50
C PRO A 56 -0.56 1.97 -11.37
N GLU A 57 -0.97 0.70 -11.32
CA GLU A 57 -2.18 0.23 -12.01
C GLU A 57 -3.43 1.00 -11.56
N ARG A 58 -3.52 1.35 -10.26
CA ARG A 58 -4.60 2.18 -9.73
C ARG A 58 -4.19 2.96 -8.48
N GLN A 59 -4.72 4.18 -8.37
CA GLN A 59 -4.56 5.04 -7.19
C GLN A 59 -5.93 5.53 -6.72
N ILE A 60 -6.24 5.31 -5.46
CA ILE A 60 -7.54 5.64 -4.87
C ILE A 60 -7.28 6.59 -3.70
N ILE A 61 -7.84 7.79 -3.78
CA ILE A 61 -7.75 8.82 -2.73
C ILE A 61 -9.17 9.18 -2.34
N PHE A 62 -9.46 9.14 -1.05
CA PHE A 62 -10.82 9.30 -0.54
C PHE A 62 -10.87 10.05 0.77
N ARG A 63 -12.03 10.65 1.06
CA ARG A 63 -12.31 11.35 2.32
C ARG A 63 -12.70 10.36 3.40
N VAL A 64 -12.21 10.56 4.63
CA VAL A 64 -12.52 9.74 5.80
C VAL A 64 -13.11 10.64 6.90
N PRO A 65 -14.45 10.82 6.94
CA PRO A 65 -15.11 11.60 7.99
C PRO A 65 -15.36 10.75 9.24
N TRP A 66 -15.07 11.27 10.43
CA TRP A 66 -15.32 10.58 11.70
C TRP A 66 -15.61 11.59 12.82
N GLN A 67 -16.05 11.12 13.98
CA GLN A 67 -16.36 11.96 15.13
C GLN A 67 -15.43 11.65 16.30
N ASP A 68 -14.84 12.68 16.92
CA ASP A 68 -14.01 12.54 18.11
C ASP A 68 -14.85 12.29 19.38
N ASP A 69 -14.21 11.98 20.51
CA ASP A 69 -14.93 11.71 21.76
C ASP A 69 -15.66 12.93 22.35
N LYS A 70 -15.35 14.14 21.86
CA LYS A 70 -16.03 15.38 22.24
C LYS A 70 -17.21 15.69 21.32
N GLY A 71 -17.47 14.85 20.32
CA GLY A 71 -18.55 15.04 19.36
C GLY A 71 -18.18 15.92 18.15
N ASN A 72 -16.92 16.35 18.00
CA ASN A 72 -16.53 17.16 16.85
C ASN A 72 -16.28 16.28 15.62
N TYR A 73 -16.66 16.79 14.45
CA TYR A 73 -16.39 16.14 13.18
C TYR A 73 -14.95 16.40 12.73
N GLN A 74 -14.25 15.32 12.40
CA GLN A 74 -12.87 15.32 11.94
C GLN A 74 -12.84 14.74 10.52
N ILE A 75 -11.95 15.28 9.67
CA ILE A 75 -11.79 14.86 8.28
C ILE A 75 -10.33 14.53 8.02
N ASN A 76 -10.08 13.31 7.53
CA ASN A 76 -8.77 12.86 7.09
C ASN A 76 -8.81 12.37 5.65
N ARG A 77 -7.64 12.20 5.04
CA ARG A 77 -7.49 11.62 3.71
C ARG A 77 -7.08 10.16 3.82
N GLY A 78 -7.80 9.27 3.14
CA GLY A 78 -7.42 7.88 2.93
C GLY A 78 -6.80 7.69 1.54
N ILE A 79 -5.81 6.80 1.44
CA ILE A 79 -5.10 6.50 0.21
C ILE A 79 -4.92 4.98 0.09
N ARG A 80 -5.17 4.42 -1.10
CA ARG A 80 -4.73 3.07 -1.49
C ARG A 80 -4.13 3.11 -2.89
N VAL A 81 -2.85 2.76 -3.00
CA VAL A 81 -2.13 2.59 -4.26
C VAL A 81 -1.99 1.08 -4.51
N GLN A 82 -2.62 0.63 -5.58
CA GLN A 82 -2.59 -0.71 -6.11
C GLN A 82 -1.58 -0.70 -7.26
N PHE A 83 -0.32 -1.03 -6.97
CA PHE A 83 0.79 -0.67 -7.85
C PHE A 83 0.96 -1.68 -8.98
N ASN A 84 1.10 -2.97 -8.64
CA ASN A 84 1.29 -4.02 -9.64
C ASN A 84 0.64 -5.34 -9.20
N SER A 85 -0.09 -6.00 -10.11
CA SER A 85 -0.76 -7.28 -9.85
C SER A 85 -0.23 -8.45 -10.68
N ALA A 86 0.95 -8.31 -11.30
CA ALA A 86 1.46 -9.31 -12.25
C ALA A 86 1.71 -10.70 -11.63
N LEU A 87 1.97 -10.78 -10.33
CA LEU A 87 2.24 -12.03 -9.60
C LEU A 87 1.12 -12.45 -8.66
N GLY A 88 -0.01 -11.74 -8.66
CA GLY A 88 -1.14 -12.02 -7.77
C GLY A 88 -1.78 -10.75 -7.20
N PRO A 89 -2.68 -10.90 -6.20
CA PRO A 89 -3.39 -9.79 -5.58
C PRO A 89 -2.43 -8.72 -5.05
N TYR A 90 -2.84 -7.45 -5.08
CA TYR A 90 -2.03 -6.38 -4.50
C TYR A 90 -1.78 -6.67 -3.02
N LYS A 91 -0.54 -6.52 -2.56
CA LYS A 91 -0.18 -6.80 -1.18
C LYS A 91 0.67 -5.69 -0.59
N GLY A 92 0.22 -5.14 0.54
CA GLY A 92 1.04 -4.29 1.40
C GLY A 92 0.26 -3.50 2.43
N GLY A 93 0.98 -3.01 3.43
CA GLY A 93 0.42 -2.43 4.65
C GLY A 93 -0.38 -1.14 4.47
N ILE A 94 -1.12 -0.78 5.52
CA ILE A 94 -1.80 0.49 5.71
C ILE A 94 -1.06 1.25 6.81
N ARG A 95 -0.67 2.51 6.55
CA ARG A 95 0.03 3.38 7.50
C ARG A 95 -0.89 4.51 7.98
N PHE A 96 -1.03 4.69 9.29
CA PHE A 96 -1.69 5.87 9.88
C PHE A 96 -0.63 6.74 10.54
N HIS A 97 -0.31 7.87 9.91
CA HIS A 97 0.68 8.80 10.41
C HIS A 97 0.45 10.18 9.78
N PRO A 98 0.61 11.30 10.53
CA PRO A 98 0.33 12.64 10.03
C PRO A 98 1.17 13.09 8.83
N THR A 99 2.30 12.42 8.56
CA THR A 99 3.14 12.72 7.38
C THR A 99 2.69 12.02 6.11
N VAL A 100 1.70 11.11 6.18
CA VAL A 100 1.24 10.36 5.01
C VAL A 100 0.67 11.29 3.95
N TYR A 101 1.25 11.24 2.76
CA TYR A 101 0.71 11.84 1.54
C TYR A 101 0.96 10.89 0.35
N LEU A 102 0.46 11.24 -0.84
CA LEU A 102 0.49 10.34 -2.00
C LEU A 102 1.91 9.88 -2.37
N GLY A 103 2.89 10.78 -2.36
CA GLY A 103 4.28 10.45 -2.70
C GLY A 103 4.87 9.37 -1.80
N ILE A 104 4.67 9.45 -0.48
CA ILE A 104 5.11 8.39 0.46
C ILE A 104 4.41 7.06 0.19
N ILE A 105 3.10 7.07 -0.08
CA ILE A 105 2.37 5.82 -0.33
C ILE A 105 2.81 5.19 -1.66
N LYS A 106 3.07 5.98 -2.70
CA LYS A 106 3.61 5.49 -3.97
C LYS A 106 5.02 4.95 -3.82
N PHE A 107 5.90 5.67 -3.14
CA PHE A 107 7.24 5.22 -2.77
C PHE A 107 7.19 3.82 -2.13
N LEU A 108 6.46 3.69 -1.03
CA LEU A 108 6.35 2.42 -0.30
C LEU A 108 5.68 1.34 -1.14
N GLY A 109 4.68 1.70 -1.96
CA GLY A 109 3.98 0.77 -2.85
C GLY A 109 4.86 0.24 -3.97
N PHE A 110 5.75 1.07 -4.52
CA PHE A 110 6.70 0.71 -5.56
C PHE A 110 7.73 -0.29 -5.05
N GLU A 111 8.36 -0.01 -3.90
CA GLU A 111 9.30 -0.96 -3.26
C GLU A 111 8.62 -2.28 -2.89
N GLN A 112 7.34 -2.22 -2.50
CA GLN A 112 6.57 -3.39 -2.11
C GLN A 112 6.43 -4.41 -3.27
N ILE A 113 6.45 -3.97 -4.53
CA ILE A 113 6.45 -4.88 -5.70
C ILE A 113 7.66 -5.80 -5.63
N LEU A 114 8.85 -5.21 -5.54
CA LEU A 114 10.13 -5.94 -5.57
C LEU A 114 10.30 -6.77 -4.30
N LYS A 115 9.97 -6.20 -3.14
CA LYS A 115 10.01 -6.93 -1.86
C LYS A 115 9.15 -8.18 -1.87
N ASN A 116 7.94 -8.07 -2.42
CA ASN A 116 7.03 -9.21 -2.49
C ASN A 116 7.50 -10.24 -3.52
N PHE A 117 7.97 -9.79 -4.69
CA PHE A 117 8.56 -10.68 -5.70
C PHE A 117 9.70 -11.53 -5.13
N LEU A 118 10.62 -10.93 -4.35
CA LEU A 118 11.77 -11.63 -3.78
C LEU A 118 11.39 -12.75 -2.79
N THR A 119 10.14 -12.79 -2.30
CA THR A 119 9.67 -13.87 -1.42
C THR A 119 9.40 -15.17 -2.17
N GLY A 120 9.27 -15.13 -3.50
CA GLY A 120 8.86 -16.28 -4.32
C GLY A 120 7.38 -16.65 -4.20
N LEU A 121 6.58 -15.89 -3.44
CA LEU A 121 5.15 -16.10 -3.29
C LEU A 121 4.35 -15.28 -4.30
N MET A 122 3.12 -15.72 -4.57
CA MET A 122 2.19 -15.09 -5.52
C MET A 122 1.54 -13.84 -4.92
N MET A 123 2.30 -12.75 -4.84
CA MET A 123 1.86 -11.47 -4.28
C MET A 123 2.26 -10.31 -5.19
N GLY A 124 1.29 -9.50 -5.59
CA GLY A 124 1.52 -8.19 -6.22
C GLY A 124 2.01 -7.15 -5.21
N GLY A 125 2.17 -5.90 -5.63
CA GLY A 125 2.61 -4.79 -4.79
C GLY A 125 1.54 -3.72 -4.60
N GLY A 126 1.37 -3.24 -3.38
CA GLY A 126 0.50 -2.10 -3.08
C GLY A 126 0.79 -1.50 -1.71
N LYS A 127 0.24 -0.32 -1.43
CA LYS A 127 0.34 0.33 -0.12
C LYS A 127 -0.85 1.25 0.11
N GLY A 128 -1.20 1.49 1.36
CA GLY A 128 -2.22 2.47 1.70
C GLY A 128 -1.93 3.17 3.00
N GLY A 129 -2.84 4.05 3.39
CA GLY A 129 -2.71 4.79 4.63
C GLY A 129 -3.63 5.97 4.74
N SER A 130 -3.42 6.75 5.78
CA SER A 130 -4.09 8.01 6.02
C SER A 130 -3.19 8.96 6.82
N ASP A 131 -3.40 10.26 6.63
CA ASP A 131 -2.82 11.33 7.44
C ASP A 131 -3.39 11.40 8.88
N PHE A 132 -4.26 10.45 9.24
CA PHE A 132 -4.74 10.26 10.61
C PHE A 132 -3.60 9.95 11.58
N ASP A 133 -3.55 10.70 12.67
CA ASP A 133 -2.63 10.47 13.79
C ASP A 133 -3.31 9.66 14.91
N PRO A 134 -2.98 8.38 15.09
CA PRO A 134 -3.54 7.55 16.15
C PRO A 134 -3.00 7.91 17.54
N LYS A 135 -1.93 8.72 17.64
CA LYS A 135 -1.37 9.12 18.93
C LYS A 135 -2.36 10.01 19.68
N GLY A 136 -2.53 9.70 20.97
CA GLY A 136 -3.43 10.43 21.86
C GLY A 136 -4.92 10.22 21.56
N LYS A 137 -5.28 9.28 20.68
CA LYS A 137 -6.68 8.91 20.41
C LYS A 137 -7.13 7.79 21.33
N SER A 138 -8.41 7.82 21.72
CA SER A 138 -9.02 6.70 22.43
C SER A 138 -9.23 5.50 21.52
N ASP A 139 -9.43 4.32 22.10
CA ASP A 139 -9.80 3.12 21.35
C ASP A 139 -11.07 3.32 20.52
N ASN A 140 -12.03 4.09 21.05
CA ASN A 140 -13.28 4.39 20.36
C ASN A 140 -13.08 5.32 19.17
N GLU A 141 -12.23 6.33 19.29
CA GLU A 141 -11.87 7.22 18.18
C GLU A 141 -11.18 6.44 17.06
N VAL A 142 -10.20 5.60 17.41
CA VAL A 142 -9.49 4.74 16.44
C VAL A 142 -10.45 3.75 15.78
N MET A 143 -11.38 3.16 16.54
CA MET A 143 -12.41 2.27 16.00
C MET A 143 -13.32 3.00 15.01
N ARG A 144 -13.85 4.18 15.37
CA ARG A 144 -14.72 4.99 14.48
C ARG A 144 -13.96 5.41 13.22
N PHE A 145 -12.70 5.80 13.35
CA PHE A 145 -11.84 6.10 12.22
C PHE A 145 -11.66 4.87 11.30
N CYS A 146 -11.27 3.72 11.84
CA CYS A 146 -11.09 2.47 11.08
C CYS A 146 -12.37 2.05 10.36
N GLN A 147 -13.54 2.21 11.00
CA GLN A 147 -14.83 1.92 10.41
C GLN A 147 -15.15 2.86 9.23
N SER A 148 -14.92 4.17 9.41
CA SER A 148 -15.10 5.15 8.33
C SER A 148 -14.15 4.88 7.16
N PHE A 149 -12.87 4.62 7.45
CA PHE A 149 -11.86 4.29 6.46
C PHE A 149 -12.24 3.04 5.65
N MET A 150 -12.67 1.97 6.33
CA MET A 150 -13.04 0.71 5.68
C MET A 150 -14.38 0.79 4.92
N THR A 151 -15.24 1.74 5.27
CA THR A 151 -16.51 1.96 4.54
C THR A 151 -16.25 2.32 3.08
N GLU A 152 -15.17 3.04 2.78
CA GLU A 152 -14.74 3.27 1.40
C GLU A 152 -13.79 2.18 0.90
N LEU A 153 -12.76 1.82 1.67
CA LEU A 153 -11.72 0.89 1.21
C LEU A 153 -12.28 -0.50 0.84
N SER A 154 -13.31 -0.99 1.53
CA SER A 154 -13.91 -2.32 1.30
C SER A 154 -14.46 -2.54 -0.12
N LYS A 155 -14.69 -1.48 -0.89
CA LYS A 155 -15.13 -1.56 -2.29
C LYS A 155 -13.99 -1.95 -3.25
N HIS A 156 -12.74 -1.77 -2.80
CA HIS A 156 -11.55 -1.81 -3.63
C HIS A 156 -10.59 -2.96 -3.26
N ILE A 157 -10.91 -3.68 -2.17
CA ILE A 157 -10.10 -4.78 -1.65
C ILE A 157 -10.89 -6.08 -1.61
N GLY A 158 -10.18 -7.20 -1.52
CA GLY A 158 -10.76 -8.54 -1.52
C GLY A 158 -9.67 -9.61 -1.53
N PRO A 159 -10.01 -10.87 -1.17
CA PRO A 159 -9.02 -11.94 -1.03
C PRO A 159 -8.18 -12.17 -2.29
N ASP A 160 -8.79 -12.04 -3.47
CA ASP A 160 -8.14 -12.23 -4.77
C ASP A 160 -7.90 -10.91 -5.53
N THR A 161 -8.01 -9.78 -4.85
CA THR A 161 -7.85 -8.44 -5.45
C THR A 161 -6.74 -7.66 -4.76
N ASP A 162 -6.92 -7.37 -3.48
CA ASP A 162 -5.97 -6.57 -2.69
C ASP A 162 -6.09 -6.99 -1.23
N VAL A 163 -4.97 -7.37 -0.61
CA VAL A 163 -4.90 -7.89 0.75
C VAL A 163 -4.01 -6.99 1.62
N PRO A 164 -4.58 -5.96 2.27
CA PRO A 164 -3.80 -5.08 3.14
C PRO A 164 -3.25 -5.76 4.42
N ALA A 165 -2.42 -5.01 5.15
CA ALA A 165 -1.81 -5.42 6.41
C ALA A 165 -1.61 -4.22 7.34
N GLY A 166 -1.10 -4.47 8.55
CA GLY A 166 -0.57 -3.41 9.40
C GLY A 166 0.75 -2.79 8.90
N ASP A 167 1.00 -1.56 9.33
CA ASP A 167 2.23 -0.78 9.18
C ASP A 167 2.28 0.23 10.36
N ILE A 168 3.11 1.27 10.30
CA ILE A 168 3.18 2.32 11.33
C ILE A 168 1.78 2.90 11.60
N GLY A 169 1.38 2.91 12.87
CA GLY A 169 0.05 3.37 13.31
C GLY A 169 -1.10 2.39 13.08
N VAL A 170 -0.83 1.20 12.52
CA VAL A 170 -1.82 0.14 12.27
C VAL A 170 -1.28 -1.20 12.79
N GLY A 171 -1.61 -1.51 14.03
CA GLY A 171 -1.32 -2.79 14.68
C GLY A 171 -2.49 -3.78 14.64
N GLY A 172 -2.43 -4.79 15.51
CA GLY A 172 -3.48 -5.81 15.62
C GLY A 172 -4.86 -5.24 15.99
N ARG A 173 -4.89 -4.16 16.78
CA ARG A 173 -6.13 -3.45 17.18
C ARG A 173 -6.83 -2.85 15.95
N GLU A 174 -6.11 -2.05 15.16
CA GLU A 174 -6.64 -1.40 13.95
C GLU A 174 -7.03 -2.44 12.90
N VAL A 175 -6.21 -3.49 12.69
CA VAL A 175 -6.54 -4.61 11.80
C VAL A 175 -7.83 -5.29 12.26
N GLY A 176 -8.04 -5.46 13.56
CA GLY A 176 -9.28 -6.00 14.13
C GLY A 176 -10.50 -5.13 13.81
N TYR A 177 -10.43 -3.82 14.06
CA TYR A 177 -11.53 -2.90 13.74
C TYR A 177 -11.83 -2.85 12.24
N MET A 178 -10.79 -2.78 11.40
CA MET A 178 -10.93 -2.80 9.95
C MET A 178 -11.51 -4.11 9.43
N PHE A 179 -11.05 -5.27 9.93
CA PHE A 179 -11.59 -6.57 9.54
C PHE A 179 -13.04 -6.73 9.98
N GLY A 180 -13.38 -6.29 11.19
CA GLY A 180 -14.76 -6.28 11.70
C GLY A 180 -15.69 -5.45 10.81
N GLN A 181 -15.27 -4.25 10.42
CA GLN A 181 -16.05 -3.40 9.51
C GLN A 181 -16.17 -4.01 8.11
N TYR A 182 -15.08 -4.55 7.56
CA TYR A 182 -15.11 -5.23 6.26
C TYR A 182 -16.13 -6.37 6.28
N LYS A 183 -16.06 -7.26 7.29
CA LYS A 183 -16.99 -8.38 7.46
C LYS A 183 -18.43 -7.90 7.55
N ARG A 184 -18.70 -6.81 8.29
CA ARG A 184 -20.03 -6.23 8.43
C ARG A 184 -20.60 -5.74 7.10
N ILE A 185 -19.80 -5.06 6.28
CA ILE A 185 -20.23 -4.46 5.01
C ILE A 185 -20.37 -5.53 3.92
N ARG A 186 -19.39 -6.44 3.84
CA ARG A 186 -19.29 -7.43 2.77
C ARG A 186 -20.01 -8.74 3.07
N ASN A 187 -20.42 -8.95 4.32
CA ASN A 187 -21.10 -10.15 4.79
C ASN A 187 -20.31 -11.45 4.50
N GLU A 188 -18.99 -11.41 4.69
CA GLU A 188 -18.11 -12.56 4.41
C GLU A 188 -16.93 -12.63 5.39
N PHE A 189 -16.45 -13.84 5.66
CA PHE A 189 -15.24 -14.08 6.43
C PHE A 189 -14.16 -14.64 5.50
N THR A 190 -13.25 -13.77 5.03
CA THR A 190 -12.26 -14.10 3.99
C THR A 190 -10.85 -13.63 4.36
N GLY A 191 -9.87 -14.02 3.53
CA GLY A 191 -8.45 -13.66 3.67
C GLY A 191 -8.11 -12.21 3.31
N VAL A 192 -9.03 -11.26 3.42
CA VAL A 192 -8.85 -9.88 2.93
C VAL A 192 -7.80 -9.05 3.68
N LEU A 193 -7.46 -9.43 4.92
CA LEU A 193 -6.42 -8.77 5.71
C LEU A 193 -5.46 -9.80 6.31
N THR A 194 -4.17 -9.43 6.34
CA THR A 194 -3.13 -10.13 7.10
C THR A 194 -2.77 -9.38 8.38
N GLY A 195 -2.19 -10.06 9.37
CA GLY A 195 -2.00 -9.49 10.72
C GLY A 195 -3.23 -9.61 11.61
N LYS A 196 -4.14 -10.53 11.26
CA LYS A 196 -5.31 -10.90 12.08
C LYS A 196 -4.86 -11.58 13.39
N GLY A 197 -5.71 -11.54 14.40
CA GLY A 197 -5.49 -12.24 15.67
C GLY A 197 -5.68 -13.76 15.51
N LEU A 198 -4.97 -14.53 16.34
CA LEU A 198 -4.88 -15.99 16.22
C LEU A 198 -6.26 -16.68 16.23
N THR A 199 -7.17 -16.22 17.08
CA THR A 199 -8.51 -16.80 17.23
C THR A 199 -9.48 -16.45 16.09
N TRP A 200 -9.07 -15.62 15.13
CA TRP A 200 -9.91 -15.18 14.01
C TRP A 200 -9.14 -15.08 12.68
N GLY A 201 -8.31 -16.08 12.41
CA GLY A 201 -7.63 -16.27 11.11
C GLY A 201 -6.27 -15.60 10.99
N GLY A 202 -5.64 -15.29 12.13
CA GLY A 202 -4.22 -14.93 12.22
C GLY A 202 -3.30 -16.12 12.01
N SER A 203 -2.00 -15.83 11.84
CA SER A 203 -0.95 -16.84 11.76
C SER A 203 -0.04 -16.73 12.98
N LEU A 204 0.38 -17.87 13.51
CA LEU A 204 1.55 -17.93 14.40
C LEU A 204 2.77 -17.34 13.68
N VAL A 205 3.76 -16.87 14.44
CA VAL A 205 5.01 -16.27 13.95
C VAL A 205 4.83 -14.92 13.24
N ARG A 206 3.60 -14.44 13.00
CA ARG A 206 3.39 -13.17 12.27
C ARG A 206 4.01 -11.96 12.97
N THR A 207 4.04 -11.96 14.31
CA THR A 207 4.59 -10.85 15.10
C THR A 207 6.12 -10.82 14.98
N GLU A 208 6.74 -12.01 14.96
CA GLU A 208 8.18 -12.23 14.96
C GLU A 208 8.81 -12.23 13.56
N ALA A 209 8.00 -12.52 12.52
CA ALA A 209 8.47 -12.81 11.16
C ALA A 209 9.44 -11.77 10.57
N THR A 210 9.23 -10.48 10.80
CA THR A 210 10.11 -9.43 10.28
C THR A 210 11.43 -9.31 11.05
N GLY A 211 11.46 -9.70 12.34
CA GLY A 211 12.68 -9.70 13.13
C GLY A 211 13.52 -10.97 12.96
N TYR A 212 12.91 -12.07 12.53
CA TYR A 212 13.59 -13.35 12.30
C TYR A 212 14.25 -13.47 10.91
N GLY A 213 13.71 -12.79 9.90
CA GLY A 213 14.25 -12.78 8.53
C GLY A 213 15.26 -11.66 8.32
#